data_AF-A0A8J3YGG4-F1
#
_entry.id   AF-A0A8J3YGG4-F1
#
_cell.length_a   1.000
_cell.length_b   1.000
_cell.length_c   1.000
_cell.angle_alpha   90.00
_cell.angle_beta   90.00
_cell.angle_gamma   90.00
#
_symmetry.space_group_name_H-M   'P 1'
#
loop_
_entity.id
_entity.type
_entity.pdbx_description
1 polymer ?
#
loop_
_entity_poly.entity_id
_entity_poly.type
_entity_poly.pdbx_seq_one_letter_code
_entity_poly.pdbx_strand_id
1 'polypeptide(L)'
;MSWSTFSYGEHWAHAHDVQQEAFMALASLYVAADPALRRLPWLHAWRAVWDAEVGAQGNGCTSLRAEEHLAPQDVPRFLDVLAGYRRWLSGAAGGASFLTGVDVDKLTGYTHLVAAVLTGDETHPGVRRRPS
;
A
#
# COMPACT_ATOMS: atom_id res chain seq x y z
N MET A 1 -16.11 0.14 12.94
CA MET A 1 -14.81 -0.03 12.25
C MET A 1 -15.12 -0.42 10.84
N SER A 2 -14.59 0.34 9.88
CA SER A 2 -14.78 0.09 8.45
C SER A 2 -13.54 -0.57 7.86
N TRP A 3 -13.75 -1.37 6.82
CA TRP A 3 -12.75 -2.24 6.22
C TRP A 3 -12.75 -2.05 4.70
N SER A 4 -11.56 -1.92 4.16
CA SER A 4 -11.25 -1.86 2.73
C SER A 4 -10.62 -3.17 2.29
N THR A 5 -10.40 -3.30 0.99
CA THR A 5 -9.73 -4.45 0.39
C THR A 5 -8.57 -3.97 -0.46
N PHE A 6 -7.41 -4.60 -0.29
CA PHE A 6 -6.33 -4.51 -1.26
C PHE A 6 -6.37 -5.78 -2.12
N SER A 7 -6.39 -5.64 -3.45
CA SER A 7 -6.39 -6.79 -4.36
C SER A 7 -5.37 -6.64 -5.48
N TYR A 8 -4.91 -7.79 -5.97
CA TYR A 8 -4.08 -7.92 -7.15
C TYR A 8 -4.35 -9.26 -7.84
N GLY A 9 -4.80 -9.22 -9.10
CA GLY A 9 -5.18 -10.42 -9.83
C GLY A 9 -6.28 -11.21 -9.10
N GLU A 10 -6.02 -12.49 -8.81
CA GLU A 10 -6.95 -13.36 -8.08
C GLU A 10 -6.84 -13.23 -6.55
N HIS A 11 -5.86 -12.50 -6.03
CA HIS A 11 -5.57 -12.44 -4.61
C HIS A 11 -6.03 -11.13 -4.00
N TRP A 12 -6.45 -11.18 -2.74
CA TRP A 12 -6.91 -10.01 -2.00
C TRP A 12 -6.75 -10.18 -0.50
N ALA A 13 -6.82 -9.07 0.23
CA ALA A 13 -6.82 -9.06 1.68
C ALA A 13 -7.64 -7.88 2.23
N HIS A 14 -8.24 -8.09 3.41
CA HIS A 14 -8.86 -6.99 4.15
C HIS A 14 -7.80 -6.05 4.72
N ALA A 15 -8.09 -4.75 4.65
CA ALA A 15 -7.32 -3.68 5.23
C ALA A 15 -8.22 -2.87 6.16
N HIS A 16 -7.73 -2.44 7.31
CA HIS A 16 -8.42 -1.37 8.02
C HIS A 16 -8.27 -0.08 7.20
N ASP A 17 -9.35 0.69 7.02
CA ASP A 17 -9.32 1.92 6.22
C ASP A 17 -8.21 2.87 6.70
N VAL A 18 -8.08 3.05 8.01
CA VAL A 18 -7.03 3.89 8.60
C VAL A 18 -5.61 3.42 8.23
N GLN A 19 -5.38 2.12 8.06
CA GLN A 19 -4.07 1.59 7.65
C GLN A 19 -3.83 1.80 6.16
N GLN A 20 -4.85 1.57 5.33
CA GLN A 20 -4.76 1.77 3.90
C GLN A 20 -4.59 3.26 3.55
N GLU A 21 -5.31 4.14 4.24
CA GLU A 21 -5.18 5.59 4.11
C GLU A 21 -3.80 6.08 4.58
N ALA A 22 -3.34 5.63 5.75
CA ALA A 22 -1.99 5.97 6.22
C ALA A 22 -0.90 5.46 5.27
N PHE A 23 -1.08 4.27 4.68
CA PHE A 23 -0.20 3.75 3.64
C PHE A 23 -0.18 4.66 2.43
N MET A 24 -1.33 5.00 1.85
CA MET A 24 -1.43 5.88 0.68
C MET A 24 -0.76 7.24 0.92
N ALA A 25 -1.07 7.88 2.05
CA ALA A 25 -0.51 9.19 2.40
C ALA A 25 1.02 9.15 2.56
N LEU A 26 1.54 8.19 3.33
CA LEU A 26 2.98 8.10 3.59
C LEU A 26 3.75 7.54 2.39
N ALA A 27 3.18 6.60 1.64
CA ALA A 27 3.79 6.09 0.41
C ALA A 27 3.89 7.19 -0.64
N SER A 28 2.88 8.07 -0.75
CA SER A 28 2.95 9.24 -1.61
C SER A 28 4.12 10.17 -1.24
N LEU A 29 4.28 10.48 0.06
CA LEU A 29 5.41 11.28 0.55
C LEU A 29 6.76 10.62 0.26
N TYR A 30 6.87 9.32 0.54
CA TYR A 30 8.09 8.54 0.28
C TYR A 30 8.47 8.56 -1.21
N VAL A 31 7.51 8.32 -2.10
CA VAL A 31 7.72 8.37 -3.56
C VAL A 31 8.08 9.78 -4.02
N ALA A 32 7.44 10.82 -3.45
CA ALA A 32 7.76 12.21 -3.78
C ALA A 32 9.19 12.61 -3.39
N ALA A 33 9.69 12.06 -2.27
CA ALA A 33 11.01 12.37 -1.73
C ALA A 33 12.17 11.75 -2.54
N ASP A 34 11.94 10.62 -3.23
CA ASP A 34 12.98 9.91 -3.99
C ASP A 34 12.95 10.26 -5.50
N PRO A 35 13.99 10.94 -6.05
CA PRO A 35 14.07 11.25 -7.48
C PRO A 35 14.05 10.03 -8.41
N ALA A 36 14.55 8.87 -7.97
CA ALA A 36 14.55 7.65 -8.76
C ALA A 36 13.14 7.07 -8.86
N LEU A 37 12.36 7.10 -7.77
CA LEU A 37 10.97 6.63 -7.76
C LEU A 37 10.05 7.55 -8.57
N ARG A 38 10.26 8.87 -8.51
CA ARG A 38 9.50 9.84 -9.33
C ARG A 38 9.66 9.63 -10.85
N ARG A 39 10.72 8.98 -11.29
CA ARG A 39 10.97 8.68 -12.71
C ARG A 39 10.25 7.43 -13.21
N LEU A 40 9.58 6.68 -12.34
CA LEU A 40 8.79 5.50 -12.71
C LEU A 40 7.37 5.96 -13.11
N PRO A 41 6.99 5.93 -14.41
CA PRO A 41 5.73 6.52 -14.85
C PRO A 41 4.50 5.83 -14.26
N TRP A 42 4.53 4.50 -14.12
CA TRP A 42 3.44 3.73 -13.52
C TRP A 42 3.25 4.07 -12.03
N LEU A 43 4.35 4.26 -11.30
CA LEU A 43 4.30 4.59 -9.87
C LEU A 43 3.81 6.02 -9.66
N HIS A 44 4.17 6.94 -10.56
CA HIS A 44 3.65 8.30 -10.55
C HIS A 44 2.13 8.32 -10.82
N ALA A 45 1.66 7.56 -11.81
CA ALA A 45 0.23 7.45 -12.11
C ALA A 45 -0.55 6.83 -10.93
N TRP A 46 -0.01 5.79 -10.32
CA TRP A 46 -0.64 5.16 -9.16
C TRP A 46 -0.65 6.06 -7.93
N ARG A 47 0.45 6.80 -7.69
CA ARG A 47 0.52 7.80 -6.62
C ARG A 47 -0.56 8.89 -6.76
N ALA A 48 -0.86 9.33 -7.98
CA ALA A 48 -1.92 10.31 -8.19
C ALA A 48 -3.30 9.81 -7.71
N VAL A 49 -3.54 8.49 -7.79
CA VAL A 49 -4.75 7.86 -7.22
C VAL A 49 -4.69 7.86 -5.70
N TRP A 50 -3.55 7.53 -5.09
CA TRP A 50 -3.38 7.63 -3.64
C TRP A 50 -3.70 9.04 -3.13
N ASP A 51 -3.15 10.07 -3.78
CA ASP A 51 -3.36 11.47 -3.42
C ASP A 51 -4.83 11.90 -3.56
N ALA A 52 -5.58 11.33 -4.51
CA ALA A 52 -6.99 11.61 -4.72
C ALA A 52 -7.91 10.89 -3.71
N GLU A 53 -7.51 9.72 -3.22
CA GLU A 53 -8.31 8.85 -2.34
C GLU A 53 -8.08 9.10 -0.84
N VAL A 54 -6.91 9.64 -0.46
CA VAL A 54 -6.62 10.03 0.94
C VAL A 54 -7.61 11.10 1.41
N GLY A 55 -8.19 10.95 2.61
CA GLY A 55 -9.21 11.84 3.17
C GLY A 55 -10.63 11.64 2.60
N ALA A 56 -10.77 10.94 1.48
CA ALA A 56 -12.07 10.58 0.89
C ALA A 56 -12.63 9.25 1.43
N GLN A 57 -11.88 8.56 2.30
CA GLN A 57 -12.21 7.23 2.85
C GLN A 57 -13.38 7.22 3.86
N GLY A 58 -14.05 8.34 4.12
CA GLY A 58 -15.12 8.50 5.11
C GLY A 58 -16.32 7.54 4.99
N ASN A 59 -16.43 6.78 3.90
CA ASN A 59 -17.45 5.75 3.68
C ASN A 59 -16.90 4.32 3.44
N GLY A 60 -15.60 4.07 3.65
CA GLY A 60 -15.09 2.69 3.73
C GLY A 60 -15.08 1.86 2.45
N CYS A 61 -15.01 2.50 1.27
CA CYS A 61 -15.27 1.81 0.00
C CYS A 61 -14.11 1.77 -0.99
N THR A 62 -12.94 2.38 -0.75
CA THR A 62 -11.87 2.30 -1.74
C THR A 62 -11.20 0.93 -1.66
N SER A 63 -11.67 -0.02 -2.47
CA SER A 63 -10.88 -1.22 -2.74
C SER A 63 -9.72 -0.81 -3.62
N LEU A 64 -8.49 -0.88 -3.12
CA LEU A 64 -7.31 -0.65 -3.93
C LEU A 64 -7.10 -1.86 -4.84
N ARG A 65 -7.47 -1.70 -6.10
CA ARG A 65 -7.28 -2.69 -7.16
C ARG A 65 -5.95 -2.41 -7.84
N ALA A 66 -4.87 -2.96 -7.29
CA ALA A 66 -3.54 -2.68 -7.79
C ALA A 66 -3.36 -3.11 -9.25
N GLU A 67 -4.14 -4.09 -9.72
CA GLU A 67 -4.12 -4.55 -11.12
C GLU A 67 -4.48 -3.45 -12.14
N GLU A 68 -5.15 -2.38 -11.72
CA GLU A 68 -5.52 -1.25 -12.59
C GLU A 68 -4.35 -0.28 -12.85
N HIS A 69 -3.31 -0.34 -12.02
CA HIS A 69 -2.18 0.61 -12.06
C HIS A 69 -0.80 -0.06 -12.08
N LEU A 70 -0.72 -1.34 -11.72
CA LEU A 70 0.51 -2.11 -11.60
C LEU A 70 0.45 -3.31 -12.55
N ALA A 71 1.21 -3.25 -13.64
CA ALA A 71 1.31 -4.37 -14.55
C ALA A 71 2.16 -5.51 -13.94
N PRO A 72 1.95 -6.78 -14.34
CA PRO A 72 2.67 -7.93 -13.77
C PRO A 72 4.20 -7.79 -13.81
N GLN A 73 4.76 -7.23 -14.88
CA GLN A 73 6.21 -7.01 -15.02
C GLN A 73 6.79 -6.00 -14.01
N ASP A 74 5.95 -5.11 -13.46
CA ASP A 74 6.35 -4.08 -12.51
C ASP A 74 6.24 -4.54 -11.05
N VAL A 75 5.61 -5.69 -10.79
CA VAL A 75 5.46 -6.25 -9.44
C VAL A 75 6.79 -6.42 -8.71
N PRO A 76 7.84 -7.04 -9.29
CA PRO A 76 9.13 -7.17 -8.60
C PRO A 76 9.70 -5.80 -8.20
N ARG A 77 9.55 -4.80 -9.07
CA ARG A 77 10.02 -3.45 -8.78
C ARG A 77 9.20 -2.81 -7.66
N PHE A 78 7.89 -3.03 -7.61
CA PHE A 78 7.07 -2.51 -6.52
C PHE A 78 7.37 -3.19 -5.19
N LEU A 79 7.74 -4.48 -5.18
CA LEU A 79 8.21 -5.16 -3.98
C LEU A 79 9.49 -4.52 -3.41
N ASP A 80 10.42 -4.10 -4.27
CA ASP A 80 11.60 -3.31 -3.85
C ASP A 80 11.18 -1.96 -3.24
N VAL A 81 10.20 -1.28 -3.86
CA VAL A 81 9.65 -0.02 -3.34
C VAL A 81 9.07 -0.22 -1.94
N LEU A 82 8.29 -1.29 -1.73
CA LEU A 82 7.73 -1.63 -0.41
C LEU A 82 8.82 -1.95 0.62
N ALA A 83 9.90 -2.62 0.21
CA ALA A 83 11.04 -2.89 1.09
C ALA A 83 11.78 -1.61 1.48
N GLY A 84 12.01 -0.70 0.53
CA GLY A 84 12.59 0.61 0.79
C GLY A 84 11.70 1.48 1.68
N TYR A 85 10.38 1.47 1.42
CA TYR A 85 9.38 2.17 2.22
C TYR A 85 9.38 1.71 3.69
N ARG A 86 9.43 0.39 3.95
CA ARG A 86 9.56 -0.14 5.33
C ARG A 86 10.82 0.38 6.03
N ARG A 87 11.97 0.36 5.34
CA ARG A 87 13.23 0.90 5.90
C ARG A 87 13.11 2.39 6.21
N TRP A 88 12.46 3.14 5.31
CA TRP A 88 12.20 4.56 5.50
C TRP A 88 11.28 4.81 6.70
N LEU A 89 10.20 4.03 6.87
CA LEU A 89 9.31 4.09 8.03
C LEU A 89 10.07 3.84 9.35
N SER A 90 10.92 2.80 9.39
CA SER A 90 11.72 2.49 10.57
C SER A 90 12.71 3.61 10.91
N GLY A 91 13.28 4.29 9.90
CA GLY A 91 14.14 5.46 10.11
C GLY A 91 13.38 6.71 10.56
N ALA A 92 12.09 6.80 10.23
CA ALA A 92 11.20 7.92 10.55
C ALA A 92 10.39 7.69 11.84
N ALA A 93 10.75 6.69 12.66
CA ALA A 93 9.94 6.11 13.74
C ALA A 93 9.42 7.09 14.81
N GLY A 94 9.89 8.35 14.87
CA GLY A 94 9.33 9.39 15.72
C GLY A 94 8.28 10.31 15.06
N GLY A 95 8.31 10.49 13.74
CA GLY A 95 7.45 11.45 13.03
C GLY A 95 6.22 10.83 12.35
N ALA A 96 6.30 9.58 11.90
CA ALA A 96 5.23 8.94 11.14
C ALA A 96 3.97 8.68 11.99
N SER A 97 4.14 8.22 13.24
CA SER A 97 3.02 7.97 14.15
C SER A 97 2.27 9.26 14.52
N PHE A 98 2.98 10.38 14.62
CA PHE A 98 2.39 11.70 14.88
C PHE A 98 1.57 12.21 13.68
N LEU A 99 2.03 11.97 12.45
CA LEU A 99 1.39 12.50 11.23
C LEU A 99 0.14 11.73 10.80
N THR A 100 0.07 10.43 11.06
CA THR A 100 -1.05 9.58 10.59
C THR A 100 -1.92 9.02 11.70
N GLY A 101 -1.50 9.13 12.97
CA GLY A 101 -2.15 8.46 14.09
C GLY A 101 -2.04 6.93 14.06
N VAL A 102 -1.29 6.36 13.11
CA VAL A 102 -1.09 4.91 12.96
C VAL A 102 0.28 4.50 13.49
N ASP A 103 0.29 3.41 14.23
CA ASP A 103 1.50 2.75 14.72
C ASP A 103 2.37 2.26 13.54
N VAL A 104 3.66 2.58 13.57
CA VAL A 104 4.63 2.20 12.54
C VAL A 104 4.68 0.67 12.36
N ASP A 105 4.50 -0.11 13.42
CA ASP A 105 4.50 -1.57 13.35
C ASP A 105 3.26 -2.08 12.60
N LYS A 106 2.09 -1.47 12.85
CA LYS A 106 0.85 -1.80 12.12
C LYS A 106 0.98 -1.48 10.64
N LEU A 107 1.59 -0.35 10.32
CA LEU A 107 1.80 0.06 8.94
C LEU A 107 2.84 -0.82 8.22
N THR A 108 3.90 -1.20 8.93
CA THR A 108 4.89 -2.18 8.46
C THR A 108 4.21 -3.52 8.17
N GLY A 109 3.40 -4.02 9.10
CA GLY A 109 2.61 -5.24 8.91
C GLY A 109 1.67 -5.16 7.71
N TYR A 110 1.00 -4.02 7.51
CA TYR A 110 0.18 -3.81 6.32
C TYR A 110 0.99 -3.87 5.02
N THR A 111 2.20 -3.34 4.98
CA THR A 111 3.05 -3.45 3.77
C THR A 111 3.54 -4.87 3.48
N HIS A 112 3.67 -5.71 4.50
CA HIS A 112 3.92 -7.15 4.31
C HIS A 112 2.69 -7.84 3.71
N LEU A 113 1.49 -7.49 4.18
CA LEU A 113 0.24 -7.98 3.60
C LEU A 113 0.09 -7.58 2.12
N VAL A 114 0.38 -6.32 1.78
CA VAL A 114 0.38 -5.83 0.39
C VAL A 114 1.34 -6.66 -0.47
N ALA A 115 2.57 -6.88 0.00
CA ALA A 115 3.55 -7.70 -0.70
C ALA A 115 3.03 -9.15 -0.92
N ALA A 116 2.43 -9.76 0.11
CA ALA A 116 1.88 -11.11 0.03
C ALA A 116 0.72 -11.20 -0.99
N VAL A 117 -0.17 -10.22 -1.04
CA VAL A 117 -1.24 -10.16 -2.06
C VAL A 117 -0.64 -10.07 -3.47
N LEU A 118 0.36 -9.21 -3.68
CA LEU A 118 1.01 -9.03 -4.98
C LEU A 118 1.71 -10.31 -5.48
N THR A 119 2.29 -11.09 -4.57
CA THR A 119 2.97 -12.35 -4.91
C THR A 119 2.05 -13.56 -4.91
N GLY A 120 0.78 -13.41 -4.52
CA GLY A 120 -0.14 -14.52 -4.34
C GLY A 120 0.26 -15.49 -3.23
N ASP A 121 0.89 -14.97 -2.17
CA ASP A 121 1.31 -15.80 -1.03
C ASP A 121 0.13 -16.11 -0.11
N GLU A 122 -0.54 -17.24 -0.38
CA GLU A 122 -1.65 -17.76 0.42
C GLU A 122 -1.21 -18.31 1.79
N THR A 123 0.09 -18.45 2.06
CA THR A 123 0.58 -18.83 3.40
C THR A 123 0.43 -17.69 4.41
N HIS A 124 0.33 -16.45 3.92
CA HIS A 124 0.04 -15.30 4.76
C HIS A 124 -1.43 -15.34 5.24
N PRO A 125 -1.69 -15.33 6.56
CA PRO A 125 -3.04 -15.59 7.11
C PRO A 125 -4.11 -14.56 6.71
N GLY A 126 -3.68 -13.38 6.26
CA GLY A 126 -4.54 -12.31 5.75
C GLY A 126 -4.88 -12.39 4.25
N VAL A 127 -4.19 -13.23 3.46
CA VAL A 127 -4.40 -13.32 2.01
C VAL A 127 -5.50 -14.33 1.70
N ARG A 128 -6.33 -14.00 0.72
CA ARG A 128 -7.42 -14.82 0.20
C ARG A 128 -7.36 -14.85 -1.31
N ARG A 129 -7.79 -15.96 -1.90
CA ARG A 129 -8.02 -16.08 -3.34
C ARG A 129 -9.50 -15.87 -3.65
N ARG A 130 -9.82 -15.17 -4.73
CA ARG A 130 -11.21 -15.06 -5.22
C ARG A 130 -11.69 -16.44 -5.68
N PRO A 131 -12.93 -16.85 -5.37
CA PRO A 131 -13.48 -18.07 -5.93
C PRO A 131 -13.52 -17.96 -7.45
N SER A 132 -13.02 -18.97 -8.14
CA SER A 132 -13.12 -19.15 -9.59
C SER A 132 -14.55 -19.42 -10.05
#